data_AF-A0A6C0HZQ6-F1
#
_entry.id   AF-A0A6C0HZQ6-F1
#
_cell.length_a   1.000
_cell.length_b   1.000
_cell.length_c   1.000
_cell.angle_alpha   90.00
_cell.angle_beta   90.00
_cell.angle_gamma   90.00
#
_symmetry.space_group_name_H-M   'P 1'
#
loop_
_entity.id
_entity.type
_entity.pdbx_description
1 polymer ?
#
loop_
_entity_poly.entity_id
_entity_poly.type
_entity_poly.pdbx_seq_one_letter_code
_entity_poly.pdbx_strand_id
1 'polypeptide(L)'
;MASTRNRNFQGNYDLEQQSNINNMQFNTYKNYGLAATNHFAGDGLLMGWRAPTSLAYNATDIESQLRGICSTNLTGSSFKVEPDFKCMEHLSIIDRTPLILPQPLRVDLNQRPLPS
;
A
#
# COMPACT_ATOMS: atom_id res chain seq x y z
N MET A 1 39.40 -16.53 25.51
CA MET A 1 39.78 -16.10 24.15
C MET A 1 39.37 -14.65 23.96
N ALA A 2 40.29 -13.72 24.21
CA ALA A 2 40.02 -12.29 24.04
C ALA A 2 40.44 -11.89 22.63
N SER A 3 39.46 -11.57 21.78
CA SER A 3 39.72 -10.95 20.48
C SER A 3 40.25 -9.54 20.73
N THR A 4 41.54 -9.32 20.50
CA THR A 4 42.22 -8.00 20.63
C THR A 4 42.01 -7.12 19.40
N ARG A 5 41.14 -7.55 18.47
CA ARG A 5 40.91 -6.85 17.21
C ARG A 5 40.13 -5.55 17.47
N ASN A 6 40.67 -4.43 17.01
CA ASN A 6 39.98 -3.14 17.08
C ASN A 6 38.74 -3.16 16.17
N ARG A 7 37.55 -3.28 16.76
CA ARG A 7 36.27 -3.32 16.03
C ARG A 7 35.99 -2.03 15.26
N ASN A 8 36.60 -0.93 15.66
CA ASN A 8 36.42 0.38 15.03
C ASN A 8 37.38 0.62 13.85
N PHE A 9 38.19 -0.39 13.48
CA PHE A 9 39.00 -0.31 12.26
C PHE A 9 38.10 -0.38 11.03
N GLN A 10 38.32 0.51 10.04
CA GLN A 10 37.46 0.66 8.87
C GLN A 10 37.12 -0.68 8.20
N GLY A 11 38.12 -1.53 7.95
CA GLY A 11 37.87 -2.83 7.30
C GLY A 11 37.03 -3.81 8.13
N ASN A 12 37.02 -3.72 9.46
CA ASN A 12 36.13 -4.54 10.30
C ASN A 12 34.69 -4.00 10.25
N TYR A 13 34.53 -2.68 10.22
CA TYR A 13 33.23 -2.04 10.06
C TYR A 13 32.60 -2.34 8.69
N ASP A 14 33.41 -2.33 7.63
CA ASP A 14 32.95 -2.66 6.27
C ASP A 14 32.48 -4.13 6.20
N LEU A 15 33.20 -5.05 6.83
CA LEU A 15 32.81 -6.46 6.94
C LEU A 15 31.51 -6.64 7.74
N GLU A 16 31.34 -5.89 8.83
CA GLU A 16 30.12 -5.91 9.62
C GLU A 16 28.93 -5.37 8.82
N GLN A 17 29.10 -4.25 8.13
CA GLN A 17 28.09 -3.73 7.22
C GLN A 17 27.73 -4.75 6.14
N GLN A 18 28.72 -5.40 5.53
CA GLN A 18 28.48 -6.38 4.49
C GLN A 18 27.71 -7.60 5.03
N SER A 19 28.06 -8.08 6.23
CA SER A 19 27.31 -9.13 6.92
C SER A 19 25.86 -8.72 7.19
N ASN A 20 25.64 -7.49 7.65
CA ASN A 20 24.29 -6.95 7.90
C ASN A 20 23.48 -6.83 6.60
N ILE A 21 24.10 -6.38 5.52
CA ILE A 21 23.47 -6.31 4.20
C ILE A 21 23.09 -7.70 3.71
N ASN A 22 23.99 -8.68 3.80
CA ASN A 22 23.72 -10.06 3.38
C ASN A 22 22.57 -10.68 4.18
N ASN A 23 22.55 -10.49 5.50
CA ASN A 23 21.46 -10.95 6.35
C ASN A 23 20.13 -10.27 5.99
N MET A 24 20.17 -8.96 5.75
CA MET A 24 18.99 -8.21 5.30
C MET A 24 18.49 -8.72 3.95
N GLN A 25 19.37 -8.95 2.97
CA GLN A 25 19.00 -9.48 1.65
C GLN A 25 18.39 -10.88 1.74
N PHE A 26 18.93 -11.75 2.59
CA PHE A 26 18.39 -13.08 2.81
C PHE A 26 16.99 -13.03 3.44
N ASN A 27 16.83 -12.22 4.48
CA ASN A 27 15.55 -12.08 5.21
C ASN A 27 14.48 -11.35 4.39
N THR A 28 14.87 -10.44 3.51
CA THR A 28 13.95 -9.67 2.64
C THR A 28 13.82 -10.25 1.24
N TYR A 29 14.34 -11.46 1.02
CA TYR A 29 14.34 -12.08 -0.30
C TYR A 29 12.91 -12.23 -0.83
N LYS A 30 12.68 -11.60 -1.98
CA LYS A 30 11.35 -11.36 -2.55
C LYS A 30 10.50 -12.62 -2.72
N ASN A 31 11.13 -13.77 -2.98
CA ASN A 31 10.41 -15.01 -3.29
C ASN A 31 9.94 -15.77 -2.05
N TYR A 32 10.34 -15.39 -0.82
CA TYR A 32 9.88 -16.09 0.38
C TYR A 32 8.48 -15.66 0.86
N GLY A 33 7.95 -14.54 0.38
CA GLY A 33 6.67 -14.00 0.89
C GLY A 33 5.80 -13.23 -0.10
N LEU A 34 6.21 -13.10 -1.37
CA LEU A 34 5.41 -12.43 -2.38
C LEU A 34 4.73 -13.45 -3.29
N ALA A 35 3.44 -13.22 -3.56
CA ALA A 35 2.70 -13.98 -4.55
C ALA A 35 3.25 -13.70 -5.96
N ALA A 36 3.24 -14.73 -6.82
CA ALA A 36 3.70 -14.61 -8.21
C ALA A 36 2.86 -13.60 -9.02
N THR A 37 1.57 -13.50 -8.72
CA THR A 37 0.65 -12.56 -9.36
C THR A 37 -0.25 -11.91 -8.32
N ASN A 38 -0.35 -10.58 -8.35
CA ASN A 38 -1.24 -9.81 -7.48
C ASN A 38 -2.40 -9.24 -8.30
N HIS A 39 -3.62 -9.66 -7.96
CA HIS A 39 -4.87 -9.16 -8.57
C HIS A 39 -5.82 -8.73 -7.45
N PHE A 40 -6.60 -7.68 -7.66
CA PHE A 40 -7.73 -7.42 -6.76
C PHE A 40 -8.75 -8.54 -6.90
N ALA A 41 -9.32 -8.98 -5.78
CA ALA A 41 -10.47 -9.86 -5.77
C ALA A 41 -11.63 -9.08 -6.38
N GLY A 42 -12.10 -9.55 -7.52
CA GLY A 42 -13.36 -9.14 -8.11
C GLY A 42 -14.51 -9.91 -7.49
N ASP A 43 -15.55 -10.15 -8.29
CA ASP A 43 -16.77 -10.77 -7.81
C ASP A 43 -16.56 -12.28 -7.57
N GLY A 44 -17.05 -12.77 -6.42
CA GLY A 44 -16.94 -14.17 -6.02
C GLY A 44 -15.64 -14.56 -5.30
N LEU A 45 -14.74 -13.61 -5.07
CA LEU A 45 -13.50 -13.82 -4.31
C LEU A 45 -13.43 -12.92 -3.07
N LEU A 46 -12.80 -13.42 -2.01
CA LEU A 46 -12.51 -12.63 -0.81
C LEU A 46 -11.10 -12.04 -0.90
N MET A 47 -10.99 -10.76 -0.58
CA MET A 47 -9.69 -10.10 -0.45
C MET A 47 -8.95 -10.64 0.78
N GLY A 48 -7.76 -11.20 0.54
CA GLY A 48 -6.80 -11.51 1.60
C GLY A 48 -5.96 -10.31 2.00
N TRP A 49 -5.07 -10.51 2.99
CA TRP A 49 -4.06 -9.53 3.33
C TRP A 49 -3.10 -9.29 2.16
N ARG A 50 -2.67 -8.03 1.98
CA ARG A 50 -1.72 -7.62 0.95
C ARG A 50 -0.65 -6.72 1.54
N ALA A 51 0.59 -6.94 1.11
CA ALA A 51 1.70 -6.07 1.44
C ALA A 51 1.50 -4.66 0.84
N PRO A 52 1.73 -3.56 1.59
CA PRO A 52 1.61 -2.19 1.08
C PRO A 52 2.45 -1.92 -0.17
N THR A 53 3.63 -2.54 -0.26
CA THR A 53 4.55 -2.47 -1.41
C THR A 53 3.97 -3.05 -2.70
N SER A 54 2.87 -3.80 -2.62
CA SER A 54 2.14 -4.29 -3.79
C SER A 54 1.15 -3.25 -4.35
N LEU A 55 0.75 -2.26 -3.55
CA LEU A 55 -0.23 -1.22 -3.93
C LEU A 55 0.42 0.02 -4.54
N ALA A 56 1.61 0.39 -4.07
CA ALA A 56 2.34 1.58 -4.51
C ALA A 56 3.85 1.34 -4.55
N TYR A 57 4.57 2.07 -5.39
CA TYR A 57 6.04 2.04 -5.41
C TYR A 57 6.65 2.73 -4.20
N ASN A 58 6.01 3.78 -3.70
CA ASN A 58 6.41 4.58 -2.55
C ASN A 58 5.51 4.37 -1.31
N ALA A 59 5.07 3.13 -1.09
CA ALA A 59 4.13 2.79 -0.02
C ALA A 59 4.57 3.25 1.39
N THR A 60 5.87 3.14 1.70
CA THR A 60 6.43 3.55 3.01
C THR A 60 6.38 5.05 3.22
N ASP A 61 6.61 5.84 2.17
CA ASP A 61 6.56 7.30 2.24
C ASP A 61 5.12 7.78 2.42
N ILE A 62 4.20 7.20 1.63
CA ILE A 62 2.75 7.43 1.77
C ILE A 62 2.31 7.09 3.20
N GLU A 63 2.68 5.93 3.73
CA GLU A 63 2.34 5.52 5.10
C GLU A 63 2.90 6.52 6.13
N SER A 64 4.14 6.93 5.97
CA SER A 64 4.81 7.87 6.87
C SER A 64 4.06 9.22 6.89
N GLN A 65 3.57 9.68 5.74
CA GLN A 65 2.81 10.92 5.64
C GLN A 65 1.42 10.76 6.26
N LEU A 66 0.73 9.65 5.98
CA LEU A 66 -0.59 9.35 6.56
C LEU A 66 -0.54 9.20 8.08
N ARG A 67 0.55 8.65 8.62
CA ARG A 67 0.82 8.57 10.06
C ARG A 67 1.23 9.91 10.68
N GLY A 68 1.47 10.94 9.87
CA GLY A 68 1.91 12.25 10.34
C GLY A 68 3.34 12.25 10.89
N ILE A 69 4.19 11.30 10.45
CA ILE A 69 5.61 11.30 10.83
C ILE A 69 6.24 12.58 10.29
N CYS A 70 7.03 13.26 11.12
CA CYS A 70 7.60 14.59 10.84
C CYS A 70 6.58 15.75 10.71
N SER A 71 5.31 15.57 11.09
CA SER A 71 4.30 16.66 11.05
C SER A 71 4.62 17.83 12.01
N THR A 72 5.29 17.57 13.13
CA THR A 72 5.68 18.58 14.14
C THR A 72 7.16 18.97 14.06
N ASN A 73 7.85 18.63 12.96
CA ASN A 73 9.26 18.93 12.83
C ASN A 73 9.45 20.44 12.58
N LEU A 74 10.02 21.15 13.56
CA LEU A 74 10.26 22.60 13.52
C LEU A 74 11.54 22.98 12.76
N THR A 75 12.37 22.00 12.40
CA THR A 75 13.69 22.23 11.78
C THR A 75 13.79 21.74 10.34
N GLY A 76 12.78 21.03 9.82
CA GLY A 76 12.78 20.48 8.45
C GLY A 76 11.51 20.80 7.67
N SER A 77 11.60 20.81 6.34
CA SER A 77 10.42 20.89 5.48
C SER A 77 9.55 19.65 5.68
N SER A 78 8.25 19.84 5.93
CA SER A 78 7.28 18.75 5.90
C SER A 78 7.33 18.07 4.53
N PHE A 79 7.50 16.74 4.53
CA PHE A 79 7.59 15.99 3.29
C PHE A 79 6.18 15.77 2.72
N LYS A 80 5.92 16.32 1.54
CA LYS A 80 4.70 16.09 0.79
C LYS A 80 4.99 14.98 -0.21
N VAL A 81 4.42 13.80 0.01
CA VAL A 81 4.56 12.65 -0.90
C VAL A 81 3.45 12.70 -1.93
N GLU A 82 3.83 12.60 -3.19
CA GLU A 82 2.89 12.30 -4.26
C GLU A 82 2.78 10.78 -4.40
N PRO A 83 1.58 10.19 -4.20
CA PRO A 83 1.44 8.74 -4.20
C PRO A 83 1.63 8.18 -5.61
N ASP A 84 2.50 7.18 -5.75
CA ASP A 84 2.79 6.47 -6.99
C ASP A 84 2.17 5.06 -6.95
N PHE A 85 0.93 4.97 -7.44
CA PHE A 85 0.12 3.76 -7.37
C PHE A 85 0.46 2.77 -8.48
N LYS A 86 0.40 1.48 -8.15
CA LYS A 86 0.48 0.39 -9.12
C LYS A 86 -0.91 0.07 -9.65
N CYS A 87 -1.09 0.15 -10.96
CA CYS A 87 -2.29 -0.38 -11.61
C CYS A 87 -2.29 -1.91 -11.49
N MET A 88 -3.34 -2.45 -10.88
CA MET A 88 -3.55 -3.89 -10.72
C MET A 88 -4.88 -4.29 -11.33
N GLU A 89 -4.88 -5.44 -11.96
CA GLU A 89 -6.08 -6.03 -12.57
C GLU A 89 -7.00 -6.66 -11.52
N HIS A 90 -8.29 -6.76 -11.84
CA HIS A 90 -9.29 -7.46 -11.03
C HIS A 90 -9.49 -8.88 -11.56
N LEU A 91 -9.64 -9.84 -10.65
CA LEU A 91 -9.97 -11.22 -10.97
C LEU A 91 -11.37 -11.54 -10.45
N SER A 92 -12.35 -11.66 -11.35
CA SER A 92 -13.71 -12.08 -11.02
C SER A 92 -13.92 -13.54 -11.43
N ILE A 93 -14.61 -14.32 -10.59
CA ILE A 93 -15.01 -15.69 -10.89
C ILE A 93 -16.44 -15.74 -11.42
N ILE A 94 -17.28 -14.79 -10.99
CA ILE A 94 -18.67 -14.69 -11.41
C ILE A 94 -18.89 -13.41 -12.19
N ASP A 95 -19.83 -13.46 -13.14
CA ASP A 95 -20.32 -12.28 -13.81
C ASP A 95 -21.32 -11.55 -12.91
N ARG A 96 -21.15 -10.24 -12.77
CA ARG A 96 -22.02 -9.42 -11.95
C ARG A 96 -23.40 -9.30 -12.58
N THR A 97 -24.46 -9.47 -11.80
CA THR A 97 -25.82 -9.14 -12.26
C THR A 97 -25.89 -7.65 -12.60
N PRO A 98 -26.40 -7.27 -13.79
CA PRO A 98 -26.46 -5.88 -14.19
C PRO A 98 -27.33 -5.08 -13.22
N LEU A 99 -26.89 -3.86 -12.90
CA LEU A 99 -27.66 -2.94 -12.06
C LEU A 99 -28.89 -2.46 -12.84
N ILE A 100 -30.07 -2.90 -12.40
CA ILE A 100 -31.35 -2.41 -12.93
C ILE A 100 -31.70 -1.13 -12.16
N LEU A 101 -31.43 0.02 -12.77
CA LEU A 101 -31.75 1.32 -12.18
C LEU A 101 -33.15 1.76 -12.66
N PRO A 102 -34.09 2.13 -11.77
CA PRO A 102 -35.40 2.62 -12.19
C PRO A 102 -35.29 3.95 -12.95
N GLN A 103 -36.30 4.25 -13.76
CA GLN A 103 -36.43 5.57 -14.40
C GLN A 103 -36.33 6.68 -13.33
N PRO A 104 -35.59 7.78 -13.59
CA PRO A 104 -35.54 8.91 -12.67
C PRO A 104 -36.94 9.39 -12.28
N LEU A 105 -37.17 9.58 -10.98
CA LEU A 105 -38.45 10.06 -10.45
C LEU A 105 -38.76 11.44 -11.05
N ARG A 106 -39.79 11.50 -11.90
CA ARG A 106 -40.40 12.75 -12.33
C ARG A 106 -41.58 13.02 -11.42
N VAL A 107 -41.48 14.06 -10.60
CA VAL A 107 -42.59 14.53 -9.76
C VAL A 107 -43.49 15.39 -10.64
N ASP A 108 -44.74 14.97 -10.84
CA ASP A 108 -45.71 15.77 -11.56
C ASP A 108 -46.16 16.96 -10.72
N LEU A 109 -46.05 18.17 -11.28
CA LEU A 109 -46.35 19.43 -10.58
C LEU A 109 -47.83 19.58 -10.19
N ASN A 110 -48.72 18.76 -10.76
CA ASN A 110 -50.17 18.83 -10.58
C ASN A 110 -50.72 17.76 -9.63
N GLN A 111 -49.88 17.08 -8.83
CA GLN A 111 -50.32 16.02 -7.91
C GLN A 111 -51.10 16.51 -6.68
N ARG A 112 -51.18 17.84 -6.45
CA ARG A 112 -51.93 18.41 -5.33
C ARG A 112 -53.26 18.97 -5.81
N PRO A 113 -54.42 18.37 -5.42
CA PRO A 113 -55.72 18.98 -5.63
C PRO A 113 -55.77 20.33 -4.89
N LEU A 114 -56.20 21.39 -5.59
CA LEU A 114 -56.51 22.65 -4.94
C LEU A 114 -57.78 22.46 -4.08
N PRO A 115 -57.80 22.95 -2.83
CA PRO A 115 -59.01 22.92 -2.02
C PRO A 115 -60.09 23.79 -2.70
N SER A 116 -61.29 23.22 -2.83
CA SER A 116 -62.51 23.88 -3.32
C SER A 116 -63.05 24.90 -2.32
#